data_AF-A0A357JFM4-F1
#
_entry.id   AF-A0A357JFM4-F1
#
_cell.length_a   1.000
_cell.length_b   1.000
_cell.length_c   1.000
_cell.angle_alpha   90.00
_cell.angle_beta   90.00
_cell.angle_gamma   90.00
#
_symmetry.space_group_name_H-M   'P 1'
#
loop_
_entity.id
_entity.type
_entity.pdbx_description
1 polymer ?
#
loop_
_entity_poly.entity_id
_entity_poly.type
_entity_poly.pdbx_seq_one_letter_code
_entity_poly.pdbx_strand_id
1 'polypeptide(L)' 'GAGKTTLLQILGTLDKPSNTNEAKLNVSQQSVLQLKDKALSKFRNEHIGFIFQFHQ' A
#
# COMPACT_ATOMS: atom_id res chain seq x y z
N GLY A 1 -0.61 18.80 -4.07
CA GLY A 1 -0.91 18.84 -5.51
C GLY A 1 -0.39 17.64 -6.26
N ALA A 2 0.93 17.40 -6.29
CA ALA A 2 1.55 16.40 -7.17
C ALA A 2 1.32 14.91 -6.84
N GLY A 3 0.38 14.56 -5.96
CA GLY A 3 0.02 13.14 -5.69
C GLY A 3 0.98 12.33 -4.81
N LYS A 4 2.00 12.93 -4.19
CA LYS A 4 2.97 12.21 -3.32
C LYS A 4 2.32 11.41 -2.19
N THR A 5 1.35 12.01 -1.48
CA THR A 5 0.63 11.33 -0.40
C THR A 5 -0.17 10.14 -0.93
N THR A 6 -0.86 10.31 -2.05
CA THR A 6 -1.59 9.23 -2.73
C THR A 6 -0.66 8.09 -3.12
N LEU A 7 0.49 8.41 -3.72
CA LEU A 7 1.50 7.41 -4.06
C LEU A 7 2.00 6.66 -2.82
N LEU A 8 2.34 7.39 -1.74
CA LEU A 8 2.79 6.80 -0.49
C LEU A 8 1.72 5.85 0.10
N GLN A 9 0.44 6.25 0.06
CA GLN A 9 -0.65 5.41 0.56
C GLN A 9 -0.85 4.14 -0.27
N ILE A 10 -0.76 4.23 -1.59
CA ILE A 10 -0.83 3.06 -2.48
C ILE A 10 0.35 2.11 -2.23
N LEU A 11 1.58 2.63 -2.14
CA LEU A 11 2.77 1.82 -1.83
C LEU A 11 2.70 1.20 -0.43
N GLY A 12 2.14 1.92 0.54
CA GLY A 12 1.84 1.43 1.88
C GLY A 12 0.69 0.42 1.92
N THR A 13 0.02 0.14 0.79
CA THR A 13 -1.16 -0.73 0.72
C THR A 13 -2.31 -0.25 1.62
N LEU A 14 -2.34 1.06 1.90
CA LEU A 14 -3.40 1.75 2.64
C LEU A 14 -4.52 2.20 1.69
N ASP A 15 -4.19 2.36 0.41
CA ASP A 15 -5.13 2.67 -0.66
C ASP A 15 -4.87 1.77 -1.88
N LYS A 16 -5.85 1.66 -2.79
CA LYS A 16 -5.73 0.87 -4.01
C LYS A 16 -5.63 1.80 -5.23
N PRO A 17 -4.79 1.48 -6.22
CA PRO A 17 -4.76 2.22 -7.47
C PRO A 17 -6.10 2.08 -8.20
N SER A 18 -6.52 3.13 -8.90
CA SER A 18 -7.83 3.18 -9.56
C SER A 18 -8.00 2.12 -10.67
N ASN A 19 -6.93 1.81 -11.40
CA ASN A 19 -6.91 0.74 -12.41
C ASN A 19 -6.06 -0.44 -11.90
N THR A 20 -6.72 -1.39 -11.23
CA THR A 20 -6.05 -2.57 -10.67
C THR A 20 -5.62 -3.60 -11.73
N ASN A 21 -6.18 -3.54 -12.95
CA ASN A 21 -5.87 -4.51 -14.00
C ASN A 21 -4.53 -4.22 -14.69
N GLU A 22 -4.14 -2.95 -14.75
CA GLU A 22 -2.88 -2.49 -15.35
C GLU A 22 -1.81 -2.14 -14.30
N ALA A 23 -2.18 -2.09 -13.01
CA ALA A 23 -1.25 -1.83 -11.92
C ALA A 23 -0.66 -3.13 -11.35
N LYS A 24 0.63 -3.08 -11.00
CA LYS A 24 1.32 -4.14 -10.27
C LYS A 24 2.09 -3.54 -9.11
N LEU A 25 1.91 -4.12 -7.92
CA LEU A 25 2.73 -3.83 -6.75
C LEU A 25 3.22 -5.16 -6.20
N ASN A 26 4.53 -5.36 -6.28
CA ASN A 26 5.20 -6.54 -5.80
C ASN A 26 6.12 -6.13 -4.65
N VAL A 27 5.95 -6.74 -3.48
CA VAL A 27 6.78 -6.50 -2.30
C VAL A 27 7.23 -7.87 -1.80
N SER A 28 8.54 -8.05 -1.62
CA SER A 28 9.12 -9.35 -1.21
C SER A 28 8.68 -10.53 -2.08
N GLN A 29 8.61 -10.33 -3.40
CA GLN A 29 8.11 -11.30 -4.40
C GLN A 29 6.62 -11.65 -4.29
N GLN A 30 5.85 -10.94 -3.46
CA GLN A 30 4.42 -11.14 -3.29
C GLN A 30 3.63 -10.04 -4.00
N SER A 31 2.65 -10.44 -4.82
CA SER A 31 1.72 -9.52 -5.47
C SER A 31 0.67 -9.03 -4.47
N VAL A 32 0.88 -7.82 -3.93
CA VAL A 32 0.06 -7.31 -2.82
C VAL A 32 -1.32 -6.83 -3.28
N LEU A 33 -1.45 -6.38 -4.53
CA LEU A 33 -2.74 -5.90 -5.08
C LEU A 33 -3.78 -7.02 -5.26
N GLN A 34 -3.32 -8.28 -5.33
CA GLN A 34 -4.19 -9.45 -5.45
C GLN A 34 -4.63 -10.02 -4.09
N LEU A 35 -4.10 -9.48 -2.99
CA LEU A 35 -4.46 -9.93 -1.65
C LEU A 35 -5.83 -9.39 -1.24
N LYS A 36 -6.62 -10.25 -0.60
CA LYS A 36 -7.86 -9.82 0.09
C LYS A 36 -7.53 -9.04 1.35
N ASP A 37 -8.45 -8.20 1.80
CA ASP A 37 -8.21 -7.20 2.86
C ASP A 37 -7.63 -7.79 4.17
N LYS A 38 -8.04 -9.01 4.56
CA LYS A 38 -7.47 -9.70 5.73
C LYS A 38 -6.00 -10.10 5.53
N ALA A 39 -5.66 -10.64 4.36
CA ALA A 39 -4.29 -11.03 4.04
C ALA A 39 -3.40 -9.79 3.85
N LEU A 40 -3.95 -8.73 3.29
CA LEU A 40 -3.28 -7.45 3.08
C LEU A 40 -3.01 -6.75 4.42
N SER A 41 -3.94 -6.83 5.37
CA SER A 41 -3.73 -6.33 6.74
C SER A 41 -2.65 -7.11 7.49
N LYS A 42 -2.65 -8.45 7.38
CA LYS A 42 -1.57 -9.27 7.94
C LYS A 42 -0.22 -8.91 7.30
N PHE A 43 -0.18 -8.80 5.98
CA PHE A 43 1.02 -8.41 5.24
C PHE A 43 1.58 -7.07 5.72
N ARG A 44 0.73 -6.03 5.86
CA ARG A 44 1.15 -4.72 6.40
C ARG A 44 1.78 -4.85 7.77
N ASN A 45 1.15 -5.58 8.69
CA ASN A 45 1.63 -5.71 10.06
C ASN A 45 2.99 -6.43 10.15
N GLU A 46 3.30 -7.31 9.19
CA GLU A 46 4.54 -8.10 9.18
C GLU A 46 5.67 -7.43 8.37
N HIS A 47 5.34 -6.63 7.35
CA HIS A 47 6.31 -6.15 6.35
C HIS A 47 6.41 -4.64 6.22
N ILE A 48 5.46 -3.86 6.74
CA ILE A 48 5.40 -2.41 6.52
C ILE A 48 5.29 -1.67 7.86
N GLY A 49 6.32 -0.86 8.15
CA GLY A 49 6.29 0.13 9.22
C GLY A 49 5.97 1.52 8.69
N PHE A 50 5.10 2.25 9.38
CA PHE A 50 4.83 3.66 9.08
C PHE A 50 5.35 4.56 10.18
N ILE A 51 6.06 5.61 9.79
CA ILE A 51 6.41 6.72 10.69
C ILE A 51 5.66 7.93 10.18
N PHE A 52 4.74 8.43 10.99
CA PHE A 52 4.01 9.64 10.71
C PHE A 52 4.57 10.77 11.58
N GLN A 53 4.88 11.89 10.94
CA GLN A 53 5.00 13.16 11.64
C GLN A 53 3.59 13.53 12.12
N PHE A 54 3.39 13.67 13.42
CA PHE A 54 2.16 14.28 13.93
C PHE A 54 2.17 15.77 13.58
N HIS A 55 1.06 16.25 13.01
CA HIS A 55 0.76 17.68 12.94
C HIS A 55 -0.05 18.02 14.18
N GLN A 56 0.51 18.86 15.06
CA GLN A 56 -0.30 19.59 16.05
C GLN A 56 -1.20 20.58 15.33
#